data_AF-A0A842SUB7-F1
#
_entry.id   AF-A0A842SUB7-F1
#
_cell.length_a   1.000
_cell.length_b   1.000
_cell.length_c   1.000
_cell.angle_alpha   90.00
_cell.angle_beta   90.00
_cell.angle_gamma   90.00
#
_symmetry.space_group_name_H-M   'P 1'
#
loop_
_entity.id
_entity.type
_entity.pdbx_description
1 polymer ?
#
loop_
_entity_poly.entity_id
_entity_poly.type
_entity_poly.pdbx_seq_one_letter_code
_entity_poly.pdbx_strand_id
1 'polypeptide(L)'
;KMPWYNGPTLIEALDTFELPPKPTDKPLRIPIQEVYTIRGVGTTPVGKVETGELNPGDDVIFMPSGEQGKVNSIETHYTKIDKAGPGDNIGFNIKGVARDKLKRGQVASHVGDPCSVARAFKGRIFIIHHPTAIGEGYTPVLHLHTAQIACRFDKLVAKLDPRTGQTVEENPAYLRTGEAAIVRLVPLQPVAMEAFKDFPQLGRFALRDMGTTIGAGIVMEIEE
;
A
#
# COMPACT_ATOMS: atom_id res chain seq x y z
N LYS A 1 -33.26 20.00 -17.21
CA LYS A 1 -32.46 19.61 -18.40
C LYS A 1 -31.52 20.77 -18.72
N MET A 2 -30.28 20.49 -19.13
CA MET A 2 -29.26 21.50 -19.49
C MET A 2 -29.01 21.41 -21.00
N PRO A 3 -29.80 22.10 -21.85
CA PRO A 3 -29.79 21.87 -23.31
C PRO A 3 -28.48 22.25 -24.00
N TRP A 4 -27.60 22.97 -23.31
CA TRP A 4 -26.27 23.35 -23.79
C TRP A 4 -25.21 22.25 -23.57
N TYR A 5 -25.49 21.24 -22.74
CA TYR A 5 -24.56 20.15 -22.46
C TYR A 5 -24.86 18.94 -23.35
N ASN A 6 -23.91 18.61 -24.22
CA ASN A 6 -24.00 17.50 -25.18
C ASN A 6 -23.07 16.33 -24.85
N GLY A 7 -22.45 16.32 -23.66
CA GLY A 7 -21.56 15.25 -23.22
C GLY A 7 -22.34 14.06 -22.63
N PRO A 8 -21.63 12.97 -22.27
CA PRO A 8 -22.26 11.83 -21.62
C PRO A 8 -22.83 12.22 -20.26
N THR A 9 -23.90 11.53 -19.87
CA THR A 9 -24.35 11.46 -18.48
C THR A 9 -23.28 10.80 -17.61
N LEU A 10 -23.45 10.89 -16.28
CA LEU A 10 -22.50 10.26 -15.36
C LEU A 10 -22.39 8.75 -15.58
N ILE A 11 -23.51 8.06 -15.83
CA ILE A 11 -23.52 6.60 -16.05
C ILE A 11 -22.79 6.26 -17.34
N GLU A 12 -23.10 6.97 -18.43
CA GLU A 12 -22.41 6.77 -19.71
C GLU A 12 -20.90 7.05 -19.58
N ALA A 13 -20.51 8.07 -18.80
CA ALA A 13 -19.10 8.35 -18.53
C ALA A 13 -18.43 7.23 -17.73
N LEU A 14 -19.11 6.64 -16.74
CA LEU A 14 -18.57 5.49 -15.99
C LEU A 14 -18.37 4.27 -16.90
N ASP A 15 -19.29 4.05 -17.84
CA ASP A 15 -19.20 2.92 -18.80
C ASP A 15 -18.08 3.09 -19.83
N THR A 16 -17.46 4.27 -19.94
CA THR A 16 -16.30 4.50 -20.83
C THR A 16 -14.96 4.07 -20.23
N PHE A 17 -14.90 3.74 -18.94
CA PHE A 17 -13.65 3.32 -18.32
C PHE A 17 -13.23 1.92 -18.78
N GLU A 18 -11.99 1.80 -19.26
CA GLU A 18 -11.38 0.52 -19.58
C GLU A 18 -10.82 -0.15 -18.32
N LEU A 19 -11.05 -1.45 -18.18
CA LEU A 19 -10.52 -2.22 -17.06
C LEU A 19 -9.01 -2.43 -17.22
N PRO A 20 -8.19 -2.14 -16.20
CA PRO A 20 -6.78 -2.45 -16.25
C PRO A 20 -6.56 -3.97 -16.22
N PRO A 21 -5.44 -4.47 -16.78
CA PRO A 21 -5.07 -5.88 -16.66
C PRO A 21 -5.00 -6.32 -15.20
N LYS A 22 -5.56 -7.50 -14.90
CA LYS A 22 -5.52 -8.09 -13.56
C LYS A 22 -4.20 -8.84 -13.35
N PRO A 23 -3.38 -8.47 -12.35
CA PRO A 23 -2.10 -9.15 -12.06
C PRO A 23 -2.31 -10.48 -11.31
N THR A 24 -2.93 -11.47 -11.97
CA THR A 24 -3.21 -12.80 -11.41
C THR A 24 -1.98 -13.71 -11.36
N ASP A 25 -0.98 -13.43 -12.20
CA ASP A 25 0.30 -14.14 -12.30
C ASP A 25 1.31 -13.75 -11.22
N LYS A 26 1.03 -12.68 -10.48
CA LYS A 26 1.88 -12.19 -9.39
C LYS A 26 1.52 -12.87 -8.05
N PRO A 27 2.47 -12.90 -7.10
CA PRO A 27 2.19 -13.36 -5.74
C PRO A 27 1.01 -12.64 -5.08
N LEU A 28 0.31 -13.34 -4.19
CA LEU A 28 -0.84 -12.81 -3.48
C LEU A 28 -0.45 -11.64 -2.55
N ARG A 29 -1.09 -10.49 -2.71
CA ARG A 29 -1.00 -9.35 -1.79
C ARG A 29 -2.38 -8.79 -1.48
N ILE A 30 -2.78 -8.87 -0.22
CA ILE A 30 -4.04 -8.29 0.28
C ILE A 30 -3.73 -7.36 1.45
N PRO A 31 -3.62 -6.04 1.23
CA PRO A 31 -3.56 -5.07 2.31
C PRO A 31 -4.83 -5.12 3.17
N ILE A 32 -4.66 -5.36 4.46
CA ILE A 32 -5.76 -5.48 5.41
C ILE A 32 -6.26 -4.09 5.77
N GLN A 33 -7.54 -3.85 5.50
CA GLN A 33 -8.23 -2.61 5.81
C GLN A 33 -8.82 -2.68 7.22
N GLU A 34 -9.51 -3.77 7.56
CA GLU A 34 -10.18 -3.98 8.86
C GLU A 34 -10.20 -5.46 9.26
N VAL A 35 -10.46 -5.74 10.54
CA VAL A 35 -10.56 -7.12 11.06
C VAL A 35 -11.75 -7.24 12.00
N TYR A 36 -12.66 -8.15 11.66
CA TYR A 36 -13.88 -8.43 12.40
C TYR A 36 -13.81 -9.78 13.13
N THR A 37 -14.59 -9.90 14.21
CA THR A 37 -14.91 -11.19 14.83
C THR A 37 -16.38 -11.48 14.57
N ILE A 38 -16.68 -12.45 13.73
CA ILE A 38 -18.06 -12.83 13.38
C ILE A 38 -18.47 -14.00 14.27
N ARG A 39 -19.59 -13.87 15.00
CA ARG A 39 -20.10 -14.92 15.90
C ARG A 39 -20.36 -16.20 15.11
N GLY A 40 -19.76 -17.31 15.53
CA GLY A 40 -19.90 -18.62 14.88
C GLY A 40 -19.00 -18.84 13.66
N VAL A 41 -18.27 -17.82 13.19
CA VAL A 41 -17.34 -17.90 12.04
C VAL A 41 -15.89 -17.65 12.48
N GLY A 42 -15.67 -16.66 13.35
CA GLY A 42 -14.36 -16.31 13.89
C GLY A 42 -13.74 -15.07 13.25
N THR A 43 -12.41 -15.02 13.22
CA THR A 43 -11.64 -13.88 12.70
C THR A 43 -11.83 -13.74 11.19
N THR A 44 -12.20 -12.53 10.74
CA THR A 44 -12.45 -12.22 9.33
C THR A 44 -11.80 -10.88 8.98
N PRO A 45 -10.58 -10.89 8.41
CA PRO A 45 -10.00 -9.72 7.80
C PRO A 45 -10.77 -9.29 6.56
N VAL A 46 -10.74 -7.99 6.29
CA VAL A 46 -11.30 -7.35 5.10
C VAL A 46 -10.20 -6.61 4.38
N GLY A 47 -10.13 -6.78 3.07
CA GLY A 47 -9.12 -6.14 2.23
C GLY A 47 -9.45 -6.30 0.76
N LYS A 48 -8.70 -5.57 -0.06
CA LYS A 48 -8.76 -5.69 -1.52
C LYS A 48 -7.62 -6.58 -1.98
N VAL A 49 -7.91 -7.53 -2.86
CA VAL A 49 -6.86 -8.29 -3.53
C VAL A 49 -6.18 -7.37 -4.55
N GLU A 50 -4.91 -7.04 -4.33
CA GLU A 50 -4.16 -6.18 -5.26
C GLU A 50 -3.44 -7.00 -6.33
N THR A 51 -2.93 -8.17 -5.96
CA THR A 51 -2.24 -9.12 -6.85
C THR A 51 -2.51 -10.56 -6.44
N GLY A 52 -2.35 -11.49 -7.38
CA GLY A 52 -2.53 -12.92 -7.16
C GLY A 52 -3.98 -13.31 -6.91
N GLU A 53 -4.16 -14.54 -6.47
CA GLU A 53 -5.48 -15.14 -6.25
C GLU A 53 -5.53 -15.82 -4.88
N LEU A 54 -6.72 -15.80 -4.27
CA LEU A 54 -7.02 -16.42 -2.98
C LEU A 54 -8.17 -17.40 -3.14
N ASN A 55 -8.00 -18.62 -2.63
CA ASN A 55 -9.01 -19.67 -2.62
C ASN A 55 -9.28 -20.13 -1.17
N PRO A 56 -10.50 -20.61 -0.86
CA PRO A 56 -10.74 -21.35 0.37
C PRO A 56 -9.80 -22.56 0.46
N GLY A 57 -9.19 -22.74 1.62
CA GLY A 57 -8.21 -23.80 1.87
C GLY A 57 -6.75 -23.35 1.76
N ASP A 58 -6.47 -22.16 1.22
CA ASP A 58 -5.10 -21.64 1.13
C ASP A 58 -4.53 -21.33 2.52
N ASP A 59 -3.22 -21.59 2.68
CA ASP A 59 -2.46 -21.19 3.85
C ASP A 59 -1.85 -19.81 3.62
N VAL A 60 -2.20 -18.86 4.50
CA VAL A 60 -1.81 -17.45 4.38
C VAL A 60 -1.00 -16.99 5.58
N ILE A 61 -0.11 -16.03 5.33
CA ILE A 61 0.71 -15.34 6.33
C ILE A 61 0.40 -13.85 6.32
N PHE A 62 0.35 -13.24 7.50
CA PHE A 62 0.10 -11.82 7.69
C PHE A 62 1.40 -11.10 8.10
N MET A 63 1.93 -10.27 7.20
CA MET A 63 3.13 -9.49 7.46
C MET A 63 2.75 -8.08 7.94
N PRO A 64 3.49 -7.47 8.89
CA PRO A 64 4.75 -7.94 9.47
C PRO A 64 4.63 -8.84 10.72
N SER A 65 3.43 -9.27 11.16
CA SER A 65 3.31 -10.05 12.40
C SER A 65 3.82 -11.49 12.28
N GLY A 66 3.87 -12.04 11.07
CA GLY A 66 4.26 -13.43 10.80
C GLY A 66 3.20 -14.45 11.23
N GLU A 67 2.01 -13.99 11.61
CA GLU A 67 0.89 -14.84 11.99
C GLU A 67 0.41 -15.63 10.76
N GLN A 68 0.18 -16.92 10.93
CA GLN A 68 -0.25 -17.81 9.85
C GLN A 68 -1.62 -18.39 10.15
N GLY A 69 -2.43 -18.54 9.13
CA GLY A 69 -3.74 -19.14 9.25
C GLY A 69 -4.22 -19.74 7.94
N LYS A 70 -5.32 -20.49 8.04
CA LYS A 70 -5.92 -21.15 6.90
C LYS A 70 -7.21 -20.46 6.48
N VAL A 71 -7.36 -20.15 5.20
CA VAL A 71 -8.58 -19.57 4.65
C VAL A 71 -9.70 -20.61 4.70
N ASN A 72 -10.81 -20.27 5.33
CA ASN A 72 -11.96 -21.16 5.45
C ASN A 72 -13.10 -20.79 4.48
N SER A 73 -13.35 -19.50 4.28
CA SER A 73 -14.35 -19.01 3.33
C SER A 73 -14.00 -17.59 2.88
N ILE A 74 -14.49 -17.21 1.70
CA ILE A 74 -14.33 -15.87 1.13
C ILE A 74 -15.70 -15.33 0.76
N GLU A 75 -15.93 -14.06 1.03
CA GLU A 75 -17.18 -13.37 0.74
C GLU A 75 -16.91 -12.00 0.10
N THR A 76 -17.71 -11.64 -0.89
CA THR A 76 -17.82 -10.28 -1.43
C THR A 76 -19.29 -9.88 -1.46
N HIS A 77 -19.61 -8.68 -0.96
CA HIS A 77 -20.99 -8.17 -0.89
C HIS A 77 -22.01 -9.19 -0.34
N TYR A 78 -21.68 -9.84 0.79
CA TYR A 78 -22.50 -10.88 1.45
C TYR A 78 -22.75 -12.15 0.63
N THR A 79 -21.98 -12.35 -0.44
CA THR A 79 -22.05 -13.53 -1.31
C THR A 79 -20.77 -14.33 -1.15
N LYS A 80 -20.90 -15.62 -0.85
CA LYS A 80 -19.76 -16.54 -0.82
C LYS A 80 -19.23 -16.76 -2.22
N ILE A 81 -17.91 -16.76 -2.35
CA ILE A 81 -17.20 -17.01 -3.59
C ILE A 81 -16.13 -18.08 -3.36
N ASP A 82 -15.89 -18.90 -4.38
CA ASP A 82 -14.91 -19.99 -4.31
C ASP A 82 -13.49 -19.53 -4.67
N LYS A 83 -13.34 -18.28 -5.10
CA LYS A 83 -12.09 -17.66 -5.51
C LYS A 83 -12.21 -16.15 -5.51
N ALA A 84 -11.15 -15.47 -5.07
CA ALA A 84 -10.99 -14.02 -5.21
C ALA A 84 -9.73 -13.70 -6.00
N GLY A 85 -9.81 -12.70 -6.87
CA GLY A 85 -8.70 -12.23 -7.70
C GLY A 85 -8.53 -10.71 -7.63
N PRO A 86 -7.56 -10.16 -8.39
CA PRO A 86 -7.23 -8.74 -8.31
C PRO A 86 -8.44 -7.85 -8.60
N GLY A 87 -8.65 -6.86 -7.74
CA GLY A 87 -9.78 -5.95 -7.78
C GLY A 87 -10.92 -6.28 -6.81
N ASP A 88 -11.02 -7.53 -6.37
CA ASP A 88 -12.11 -7.96 -5.48
C ASP A 88 -11.90 -7.40 -4.07
N ASN A 89 -12.93 -6.75 -3.54
CA ASN A 89 -12.99 -6.35 -2.13
C ASN A 89 -13.70 -7.45 -1.36
N ILE A 90 -12.97 -8.08 -0.45
CA ILE A 90 -13.41 -9.33 0.19
C ILE A 90 -13.31 -9.25 1.70
N GLY A 91 -14.20 -9.96 2.37
CA GLY A 91 -13.99 -10.49 3.71
C GLY A 91 -13.63 -11.97 3.60
N PHE A 92 -12.60 -12.42 4.30
CA PHE A 92 -12.19 -13.82 4.24
C PHE A 92 -11.96 -14.38 5.64
N ASN A 93 -12.59 -15.49 5.97
CA ASN A 93 -12.50 -16.10 7.29
C ASN A 93 -11.20 -16.88 7.42
N ILE A 94 -10.49 -16.66 8.54
CA ILE A 94 -9.22 -17.30 8.84
C ILE A 94 -9.34 -18.18 10.08
N LYS A 95 -8.91 -19.44 9.94
CA LYS A 95 -8.72 -20.37 11.05
C LYS A 95 -7.29 -20.28 11.58
N GLY A 96 -7.13 -20.39 12.90
CA GLY A 96 -5.82 -20.43 13.56
C GLY A 96 -5.27 -19.09 14.03
N VAL A 97 -5.90 -17.96 13.68
CA VAL A 97 -5.43 -16.62 14.07
C VAL A 97 -6.49 -15.88 14.87
N ALA A 98 -6.10 -15.35 16.03
CA ALA A 98 -6.97 -14.52 16.87
C ALA A 98 -7.09 -13.09 16.30
N ARG A 99 -8.25 -12.47 16.45
CA ARG A 99 -8.53 -11.14 15.88
C ARG A 99 -7.57 -10.05 16.35
N ASP A 100 -7.12 -10.10 17.60
CA ASP A 100 -6.21 -9.12 18.20
C ASP A 100 -4.78 -9.20 17.66
N LYS A 101 -4.42 -10.29 16.99
CA LYS A 101 -3.14 -10.46 16.30
C LYS A 101 -3.10 -9.81 14.92
N LEU A 102 -4.28 -9.51 14.37
CA LEU A 102 -4.42 -8.89 13.06
C LEU A 102 -4.87 -7.44 13.18
N LYS A 103 -4.31 -6.58 12.34
CA LYS A 103 -4.59 -5.14 12.32
C LYS A 103 -4.53 -4.57 10.92
N ARG A 104 -5.18 -3.42 10.76
CA ARG A 104 -5.05 -2.59 9.56
C ARG A 104 -3.57 -2.30 9.25
N GLY A 105 -3.23 -2.33 7.96
CA GLY A 105 -1.88 -2.07 7.47
C GLY A 105 -0.97 -3.30 7.40
N GLN A 106 -1.42 -4.46 7.90
CA GLN A 106 -0.80 -5.74 7.57
C GLN A 106 -1.13 -6.13 6.12
N VAL A 107 -0.32 -7.01 5.55
CA VAL A 107 -0.54 -7.57 4.21
C VAL A 107 -0.65 -9.09 4.36
N ALA A 108 -1.75 -9.66 3.86
CA ALA A 108 -1.88 -11.10 3.73
C ALA A 108 -1.24 -11.57 2.41
N SER A 109 -0.54 -12.70 2.47
CA SER A 109 0.13 -13.35 1.34
C SER A 109 0.07 -14.87 1.49
N HIS A 110 0.37 -15.61 0.43
CA HIS A 110 0.59 -17.05 0.56
C HIS A 110 1.85 -17.32 1.37
N VAL A 111 1.86 -18.37 2.20
CA VAL A 111 3.00 -18.70 3.07
C VAL A 111 4.31 -18.90 2.27
N GLY A 112 4.22 -19.42 1.05
CA GLY A 112 5.38 -19.64 0.18
C GLY A 112 5.99 -18.37 -0.43
N ASP A 113 5.28 -17.25 -0.42
CA ASP A 113 5.73 -15.96 -0.96
C ASP A 113 5.20 -14.82 -0.08
N PRO A 114 5.78 -14.64 1.12
CA PRO A 114 5.36 -13.59 2.04
C PRO A 114 5.73 -12.20 1.50
N CYS A 115 4.89 -11.21 1.77
CA CYS A 115 5.24 -9.80 1.53
C CYS A 115 6.51 -9.40 2.31
N SER A 116 7.42 -8.69 1.65
CA SER A 116 8.62 -8.13 2.29
C SER A 116 8.27 -7.17 3.42
N VAL A 117 9.15 -7.08 4.42
CA VAL A 117 9.01 -6.20 5.58
C VAL A 117 10.18 -5.25 5.66
N ALA A 118 9.93 -3.96 5.47
CA ALA A 118 10.97 -2.95 5.54
C ALA A 118 11.25 -2.52 6.98
N ARG A 119 12.52 -2.53 7.36
CA ARG A 119 13.06 -1.74 8.49
C ARG A 119 13.64 -0.42 8.01
N ALA A 120 14.09 -0.36 6.77
CA ALA A 120 14.33 0.86 6.03
C ALA A 120 14.02 0.63 4.54
N PHE A 121 13.94 1.70 3.77
CA PHE A 121 13.80 1.59 2.32
C PHE A 121 14.32 2.85 1.63
N LYS A 122 14.76 2.70 0.38
CA LYS A 122 15.03 3.84 -0.49
C LYS A 122 13.77 4.18 -1.27
N GLY A 123 13.38 5.43 -1.22
CA GLY A 123 12.23 5.97 -1.94
C GLY A 123 12.63 7.10 -2.86
N ARG A 124 12.04 7.15 -4.06
CA ARG A 124 12.04 8.35 -4.88
C ARG A 124 10.81 9.16 -4.53
N ILE A 125 11.01 10.39 -4.07
CA ILE A 125 9.94 11.27 -3.59
C ILE A 125 9.88 12.57 -4.40
N PHE A 126 8.74 13.22 -4.33
CA PHE A 126 8.51 14.59 -4.76
C PHE A 126 7.83 15.36 -3.63
N ILE A 127 8.38 16.52 -3.26
CA ILE A 127 7.81 17.37 -2.21
C ILE A 127 6.72 18.26 -2.82
N ILE A 128 5.48 17.96 -2.46
CA ILE A 128 4.29 18.67 -2.94
C ILE A 128 4.13 20.00 -2.20
N HIS A 129 4.31 19.99 -0.89
CA HIS A 129 4.16 21.17 -0.06
C HIS A 129 4.87 21.01 1.29
N HIS A 130 5.70 21.98 1.66
CA HIS A 130 6.23 22.12 3.00
C HIS A 130 6.46 23.61 3.30
N PRO A 131 6.10 24.12 4.51
CA PRO A 131 6.18 25.55 4.82
C PRO A 131 7.61 26.08 4.88
N THR A 132 8.59 25.21 5.16
CA THR A 132 10.01 25.58 5.28
C THR A 132 10.89 24.65 4.42
N ALA A 133 11.54 23.68 5.04
CA ALA A 133 12.38 22.68 4.39
C ALA A 133 12.39 21.36 5.19
N ILE A 134 12.66 20.26 4.52
CA ILE A 134 12.72 18.90 5.08
C ILE A 134 14.19 18.48 5.16
N GLY A 135 14.67 18.16 6.36
CA GLY A 135 16.03 17.66 6.59
C GLY A 135 16.02 16.21 7.09
N GLU A 136 17.22 15.65 7.27
CA GLU A 136 17.40 14.40 8.01
C GLU A 136 16.79 14.53 9.42
N GLY A 137 16.16 13.45 9.91
CA GLY A 137 15.46 13.39 11.18
C GLY A 137 13.97 13.79 11.11
N TYR A 138 13.53 14.46 10.05
CA TYR A 138 12.11 14.76 9.88
C TYR A 138 11.26 13.48 9.82
N THR A 139 10.14 13.42 10.55
CA THR A 139 9.39 12.17 10.77
C THR A 139 7.89 12.38 10.52
N PRO A 140 7.45 12.49 9.25
CA PRO A 140 6.04 12.55 8.90
C PRO A 140 5.36 11.18 9.00
N VAL A 141 4.04 11.16 8.79
CA VAL A 141 3.26 9.92 8.64
C VAL A 141 3.34 9.43 7.20
N LEU A 142 3.88 8.22 7.03
CA LEU A 142 3.83 7.44 5.80
C LEU A 142 2.46 6.78 5.66
N HIS A 143 1.77 7.12 4.59
CA HIS A 143 0.56 6.44 4.13
C HIS A 143 0.95 5.53 2.96
N LEU A 144 0.92 4.23 3.19
CA LEU A 144 1.28 3.20 2.21
C LEU A 144 0.17 2.16 2.22
N HIS A 145 -0.47 1.89 1.08
CA HIS A 145 -1.66 1.02 0.98
C HIS A 145 -2.70 1.34 2.08
N THR A 146 -2.96 0.41 3.01
CA THR A 146 -3.83 0.62 4.18
C THR A 146 -3.08 1.00 5.46
N ALA A 147 -1.74 0.92 5.46
CA ALA A 147 -0.87 1.26 6.58
C ALA A 147 -0.67 2.77 6.75
N GLN A 148 -0.56 3.17 8.01
CA GLN A 148 -0.27 4.54 8.43
C GLN A 148 0.72 4.49 9.57
N ILE A 149 1.93 5.02 9.34
CA ILE A 149 3.02 4.88 10.29
C ILE A 149 4.00 6.04 10.20
N ALA A 150 4.47 6.51 11.34
CA ALA A 150 5.55 7.49 11.38
C ALA A 150 6.81 6.94 10.72
N CYS A 151 7.44 7.73 9.85
CA CYS A 151 8.59 7.30 9.07
C CYS A 151 9.63 8.42 9.04
N ARG A 152 10.84 8.11 9.50
CA ARG A 152 11.93 9.07 9.62
C ARG A 152 12.73 9.17 8.33
N PHE A 153 13.01 10.40 7.89
CA PHE A 153 14.01 10.71 6.90
C PHE A 153 15.39 10.44 7.49
N ASP A 154 15.99 9.32 7.13
CA ASP A 154 17.27 8.91 7.69
C ASP A 154 18.44 9.51 6.91
N LYS A 155 18.37 9.45 5.58
CA LYS A 155 19.35 10.07 4.69
C LYS A 155 18.68 10.73 3.49
N LEU A 156 19.14 11.93 3.15
CA LEU A 156 18.82 12.56 1.88
C LEU A 156 19.91 12.15 0.89
N VAL A 157 19.65 11.19 0.01
CA VAL A 157 20.69 10.56 -0.81
C VAL A 157 21.07 11.45 -1.98
N ALA A 158 20.07 11.87 -2.77
CA ALA A 158 20.31 12.69 -3.96
C ALA A 158 19.09 13.56 -4.26
N LYS A 159 19.31 14.82 -4.62
CA LYS A 159 18.31 15.68 -5.24
C LYS A 159 18.28 15.41 -6.73
N LEU A 160 17.08 15.32 -7.29
CA LEU A 160 16.85 15.02 -8.70
C LEU A 160 16.19 16.22 -9.39
N ASP A 161 16.51 16.39 -10.67
CA ASP A 161 15.71 17.23 -11.55
C ASP A 161 14.34 16.54 -11.75
N PRO A 162 13.20 17.20 -11.46
CA PRO A 162 11.89 16.56 -11.51
C PRO A 162 11.44 16.23 -12.95
N ARG A 163 12.04 16.86 -13.97
CA ARG A 163 11.72 16.63 -15.39
C ARG A 163 12.60 15.55 -16.00
N THR A 164 13.91 15.58 -15.75
CA THR A 164 14.86 14.65 -16.38
C THR A 164 15.16 13.42 -15.52
N GLY A 165 14.95 13.52 -14.20
CA GLY A 165 15.30 12.48 -13.23
C GLY A 165 16.80 12.34 -12.96
N GLN A 166 17.64 13.21 -13.52
CA GLN A 166 19.08 13.20 -13.29
C GLN A 166 19.42 13.78 -11.92
N THR A 167 20.48 13.26 -11.30
CA THR A 167 21.00 13.82 -10.06
C THR A 167 21.54 15.22 -10.27
N VAL A 168 21.05 16.16 -9.46
CA VAL A 168 21.47 17.57 -9.44
C VAL A 168 22.43 17.85 -8.28
N GLU A 169 22.19 17.21 -7.13
CA GLU A 169 22.96 17.43 -5.91
C GLU A 169 23.02 16.11 -5.12
N GLU A 170 24.23 15.66 -4.79
CA GLU A 170 24.45 14.50 -3.91
C GLU A 170 24.41 14.95 -2.45
N ASN A 171 23.75 14.19 -1.58
CA ASN A 171 23.63 14.45 -0.15
C ASN A 171 23.18 15.88 0.22
N PRO A 172 22.02 16.36 -0.28
CA PRO A 172 21.55 17.70 0.00
C PRO A 172 21.26 17.89 1.49
N ALA A 173 21.55 19.07 2.04
CA ALA A 173 21.30 19.37 3.45
C ALA A 173 19.80 19.41 3.81
N TYR A 174 18.96 19.81 2.85
CA TYR A 174 17.51 19.86 3.00
C TYR A 174 16.80 19.82 1.64
N LEU A 175 15.50 19.50 1.67
CA LEU A 175 14.59 19.51 0.52
C LEU A 175 13.49 20.57 0.70
N ARG A 176 13.00 21.15 -0.38
CA ARG A 176 11.92 22.16 -0.41
C ARG A 176 10.79 21.74 -1.35
N THR A 177 9.67 22.47 -1.25
CA THR A 177 8.54 22.35 -2.16
C THR A 177 8.99 22.40 -3.62
N GLY A 178 8.53 21.42 -4.42
CA GLY A 178 8.84 21.29 -5.84
C GLY A 178 10.10 20.45 -6.15
N GLU A 179 10.87 20.04 -5.14
CA GLU A 179 12.06 19.22 -5.35
C GLU A 179 11.73 17.72 -5.37
N ALA A 180 12.41 17.00 -6.27
CA ALA A 180 12.44 15.54 -6.29
C ALA A 180 13.72 15.04 -5.64
N ALA A 181 13.68 13.89 -4.97
CA ALA A 181 14.85 13.32 -4.33
C ALA A 181 14.78 11.80 -4.22
N ILE A 182 15.94 11.17 -4.10
CA ILE A 182 16.10 9.83 -3.55
C ILE A 182 16.42 10.01 -2.06
N VAL A 183 15.66 9.33 -1.21
CA VAL A 183 15.81 9.38 0.24
C VAL A 183 15.83 7.97 0.82
N ARG A 184 16.56 7.78 1.91
CA ARG A 184 16.43 6.61 2.76
C ARG A 184 15.47 6.92 3.90
N LEU A 185 14.45 6.10 4.04
CA LEU A 185 13.37 6.26 5.00
C LEU A 185 13.36 5.08 5.97
N VAL A 186 13.14 5.35 7.26
CA VAL A 186 13.10 4.37 8.34
C VAL A 186 11.75 4.45 9.03
N PRO A 187 10.82 3.51 8.77
CA PRO A 187 9.58 3.37 9.54
C PRO A 187 9.88 3.16 11.04
N LEU A 188 9.08 3.78 11.93
CA LEU A 188 9.27 3.61 13.38
C LEU A 188 8.86 2.22 13.90
N GLN A 189 8.11 1.46 13.11
CA GLN A 189 7.83 0.05 13.32
C GLN A 189 7.95 -0.66 11.97
N PRO A 190 8.24 -1.97 11.93
CA PRO A 190 8.30 -2.71 10.67
C PRO A 190 7.01 -2.57 9.85
N VAL A 191 7.14 -2.43 8.53
CA VAL A 191 6.02 -2.25 7.60
C VAL A 191 6.12 -3.24 6.46
N ALA A 192 5.02 -3.95 6.18
CA ALA A 192 4.92 -4.77 4.99
C ALA A 192 4.82 -3.87 3.75
N MET A 193 5.72 -4.03 2.79
CA MET A 193 5.76 -3.25 1.56
C MET A 193 6.46 -4.01 0.44
N GLU A 194 6.36 -3.47 -0.77
CA GLU A 194 6.95 -4.04 -1.97
C GLU A 194 7.60 -2.94 -2.82
N ALA A 195 8.59 -3.32 -3.63
CA ALA A 195 9.18 -2.40 -4.60
C ALA A 195 8.14 -1.99 -5.65
N PHE A 196 8.10 -0.70 -5.99
CA PHE A 196 7.11 -0.14 -6.92
C PHE A 196 7.15 -0.79 -8.31
N LYS A 197 8.34 -1.16 -8.76
CA LYS A 197 8.55 -1.80 -10.06
C LYS A 197 7.77 -3.13 -10.16
N ASP A 198 7.72 -3.87 -9.05
CA ASP A 198 7.17 -5.22 -9.02
C ASP A 198 5.71 -5.21 -8.53
N PHE A 199 5.37 -4.40 -7.52
CA PHE A 199 4.00 -4.26 -7.00
C PHE A 199 3.62 -2.77 -6.87
N PRO A 200 3.16 -2.13 -7.95
CA PRO A 200 2.82 -0.71 -7.96
C PRO A 200 1.79 -0.29 -6.90
N GLN A 201 0.90 -1.19 -6.49
CA GLN A 201 -0.16 -0.97 -5.51
C GLN A 201 0.39 -0.90 -4.07
N LEU A 202 1.50 -1.60 -3.80
CA LEU A 202 2.14 -1.65 -2.49
C LEU A 202 3.41 -0.81 -2.42
N GLY A 203 3.90 -0.28 -3.54
CA GLY A 203 5.11 0.56 -3.61
C GLY A 203 4.85 2.05 -3.77
N ARG A 204 3.60 2.53 -3.87
CA ARG A 204 3.27 3.97 -3.87
C ARG A 204 2.89 4.44 -2.49
N PHE A 205 3.43 5.58 -2.06
CA PHE A 205 3.09 6.18 -0.78
C PHE A 205 2.89 7.68 -0.84
N ALA A 206 2.18 8.19 0.16
CA ALA A 206 2.11 9.61 0.47
C ALA A 206 2.76 9.86 1.83
N LEU A 207 3.40 11.01 1.97
CA LEU A 207 3.90 11.52 3.24
C LEU A 207 2.98 12.65 3.68
N ARG A 208 2.54 12.60 4.93
CA ARG A 208 1.61 13.59 5.49
C ARG A 208 2.09 14.11 6.83
N ASP A 209 1.82 15.38 7.06
CA ASP A 209 2.07 16.05 8.32
C ASP A 209 1.07 17.19 8.53
N MET A 210 0.69 17.45 9.78
CA MET A 210 -0.26 18.50 10.16
C MET A 210 -1.56 18.49 9.32
N GLY A 211 -2.07 17.30 8.99
CA GLY A 211 -3.29 17.12 8.19
C GLY A 211 -3.13 17.39 6.69
N THR A 212 -1.94 17.76 6.21
CA THR A 212 -1.65 18.06 4.81
C THR A 212 -0.77 16.98 4.16
N THR A 213 -0.86 16.84 2.83
CA THR A 213 0.05 15.96 2.09
C THR A 213 1.29 16.74 1.71
N ILE A 214 2.43 16.35 2.29
CA ILE A 214 3.70 17.05 2.08
C ILE A 214 4.46 16.54 0.86
N GLY A 215 4.23 15.28 0.47
CA GLY A 215 4.94 14.66 -0.62
C GLY A 215 4.34 13.30 -0.99
N ALA A 216 4.76 12.81 -2.14
CA ALA A 216 4.43 11.47 -2.62
C ALA A 216 5.69 10.79 -3.12
N GLY A 217 5.69 9.47 -3.12
CA GLY A 217 6.85 8.72 -3.56
C GLY A 217 6.56 7.29 -3.96
N ILE A 218 7.62 6.67 -4.47
CA ILE A 218 7.66 5.27 -4.84
C ILE A 218 8.81 4.56 -4.10
N VAL A 219 8.56 3.34 -3.64
CA VAL A 219 9.58 2.46 -3.05
C VAL A 219 10.45 1.93 -4.18
N MET A 220 11.76 2.17 -4.10
CA MET A 220 12.73 1.68 -5.07
C MET A 220 13.40 0.39 -4.63
N GLU A 221 13.83 0.34 -3.37
CA GLU A 221 14.61 -0.74 -2.78
C GLU A 221 14.21 -0.88 -1.31
N ILE A 222 14.10 -2.13 -0.85
CA ILE A 222 13.70 -2.47 0.53
C ILE A 222 14.93 -2.96 1.28
N GLU A 223 15.09 -2.49 2.51
CA GLU A 223 16.09 -2.97 3.47
C GLU A 223 15.35 -3.66 4.63
N GLU A 224 15.43 -5.00 4.67
CA GLU A 224 14.73 -5.87 5.65
C GLU A 224 15.42 -5.95 7.03
#